data_AF-A0A170T7T6-F1
#
_entry.id   AF-A0A170T7T6-F1
#
_cell.length_a   1.000
_cell.length_b   1.000
_cell.length_c   1.000
_cell.angle_alpha   90.00
_cell.angle_beta   90.00
_cell.angle_gamma   90.00
#
_symmetry.space_group_name_H-M   'P 1'
#
loop_
_entity.id
_entity.type
_entity.pdbx_description
1 polymer ?
#
loop_
_entity_poly.entity_id
_entity_poly.type
_entity_poly.pdbx_seq_one_letter_code
_entity_poly.pdbx_strand_id
1 'polypeptide(L)'
;KWLYKVINIHPSLLPSFKGLNAQAQALKAGVKIAGCTVHYVYPEVDGGPIIVQAAVPVFSSDSVEDLADRILKMEHICYPKAVELIAYNQLQLNGSLALSAKTLHMFYNDGAFV
;
A
#
# COMPACT_ATOMS: atom_id res chain seq x y z
N LYS A 1 -20.37 -11.87 6.33
CA LYS A 1 -19.56 -13.04 5.91
C LYS A 1 -18.49 -12.65 4.87
N TRP A 2 -17.70 -11.60 5.12
CA TRP A 2 -16.68 -11.09 4.17
C TRP A 2 -15.34 -10.73 4.83
N LEU A 3 -15.22 -10.92 6.14
CA LEU A 3 -14.00 -10.64 6.88
C LEU A 3 -12.84 -11.45 6.27
N TYR A 4 -11.76 -10.76 5.90
CA TYR A 4 -10.56 -11.34 5.28
C TYR A 4 -10.78 -12.05 3.94
N LYS A 5 -11.84 -11.68 3.20
CA LYS A 5 -12.15 -12.24 1.87
C LYS A 5 -12.09 -11.23 0.73
N VAL A 6 -11.93 -9.95 1.06
CA VAL A 6 -11.87 -8.86 0.10
C VAL A 6 -10.59 -8.08 0.40
N ILE A 7 -9.86 -7.71 -0.64
CA ILE A 7 -8.67 -6.86 -0.51
C ILE A 7 -8.94 -5.51 -1.19
N ASN A 8 -8.34 -4.48 -0.65
CA ASN A 8 -8.37 -3.12 -1.17
C ASN A 8 -6.93 -2.60 -1.31
N ILE A 9 -6.74 -1.62 -2.17
CA ILE A 9 -5.51 -0.84 -2.24
C ILE A 9 -5.79 0.61 -1.91
N HIS A 10 -4.88 1.19 -1.14
CA HIS A 10 -4.98 2.55 -0.68
C HIS A 10 -3.68 3.31 -1.00
N PRO A 11 -3.75 4.55 -1.54
CA PRO A 11 -2.59 5.31 -1.99
C PRO A 11 -1.85 6.01 -0.83
N SER A 12 -1.60 5.28 0.25
CA SER A 12 -0.71 5.71 1.33
C SER A 12 0.03 4.53 1.95
N LEU A 13 1.06 4.84 2.73
CA LEU A 13 1.62 3.91 3.71
C LEU A 13 0.72 3.92 4.96
N LEU A 14 -0.35 3.12 4.94
CA LEU A 14 -1.21 2.95 6.11
C LEU A 14 -0.38 2.52 7.33
N PRO A 15 -0.68 3.03 8.54
CA PRO A 15 -1.91 3.75 8.94
C PRO A 15 -1.92 5.26 8.64
N SER A 16 -0.91 5.83 7.98
CA SER A 16 -0.89 7.25 7.63
C SER A 16 -1.92 7.60 6.55
N PHE A 17 -2.50 8.80 6.62
CA PHE A 17 -3.35 9.38 5.54
C PHE A 17 -4.50 8.46 5.07
N LYS A 18 -5.30 7.95 6.01
CA LYS A 18 -6.54 7.22 5.70
C LYS A 18 -7.55 8.09 4.96
N GLY A 19 -8.48 7.47 4.25
CA GLY A 19 -9.58 8.17 3.57
C GLY A 19 -9.13 8.94 2.33
N LEU A 20 -9.86 9.99 1.98
CA LEU A 20 -9.72 10.63 0.67
C LEU A 20 -8.46 11.49 0.55
N ASN A 21 -7.97 11.67 -0.68
CA ASN A 21 -6.89 12.60 -1.04
C ASN A 21 -5.55 12.37 -0.31
N ALA A 22 -5.15 11.11 -0.11
CA ALA A 22 -3.95 10.75 0.65
C ALA A 22 -2.66 11.41 0.13
N GLN A 23 -2.52 11.58 -1.19
CA GLN A 23 -1.36 12.23 -1.82
C GLN A 23 -1.27 13.71 -1.42
N ALA A 24 -2.40 14.43 -1.47
CA ALA A 24 -2.45 15.83 -1.04
C ALA A 24 -2.19 15.98 0.46
N GLN A 25 -2.68 15.04 1.29
CA GLN A 25 -2.36 15.00 2.72
C GLN A 25 -0.86 14.79 2.95
N ALA A 26 -0.22 13.88 2.20
CA ALA A 26 1.21 13.62 2.30
C ALA A 26 2.05 14.85 1.94
N LEU A 27 1.75 15.52 0.81
CA LEU A 27 2.44 16.75 0.42
C LEU A 27 2.26 17.86 1.46
N LYS A 28 1.04 18.07 1.95
CA LYS A 28 0.74 19.06 3.00
C LYS A 28 1.50 18.78 4.31
N ALA A 29 1.64 17.51 4.66
CA ALA A 29 2.39 17.09 5.85
C ALA A 29 3.91 17.21 5.68
N GLY A 30 4.41 17.41 4.45
CA GLY A 30 5.84 17.58 4.17
C GLY A 30 6.67 16.31 4.33
N VAL A 31 6.03 15.14 4.33
CA VAL A 31 6.73 13.85 4.43
C VAL A 31 7.67 13.65 3.25
N LYS A 32 8.74 12.88 3.46
CA LYS A 32 9.74 12.58 2.42
C LYS A 32 9.53 11.21 1.76
N ILE A 33 8.64 10.41 2.34
CA ILE A 33 8.29 9.08 1.88
C ILE A 33 6.77 8.96 1.97
N ALA A 34 6.16 8.52 0.88
CA ALA A 34 4.77 8.11 0.78
C ALA A 34 4.71 6.70 0.19
N GLY A 35 3.57 6.26 -0.34
CA GLY A 35 3.47 4.92 -0.90
C GLY A 35 2.04 4.44 -1.11
N CYS A 36 1.88 3.13 -1.30
CA CYS A 36 0.58 2.46 -1.31
C CYS A 36 0.57 1.24 -0.40
N THR A 37 -0.64 0.82 -0.01
CA THR A 37 -0.87 -0.34 0.85
C THR A 37 -1.99 -1.18 0.28
N VAL A 38 -1.74 -2.48 0.07
CA VAL A 38 -2.77 -3.50 -0.14
C VAL A 38 -3.09 -4.13 1.20
N HIS A 39 -4.36 -4.19 1.55
CA HIS A 39 -4.82 -4.72 2.83
C HIS A 39 -6.15 -5.47 2.66
N TYR A 40 -6.51 -6.29 3.65
CA TYR A 40 -7.85 -6.84 3.71
C TYR A 40 -8.87 -5.76 4.07
N VAL A 41 -10.04 -5.77 3.44
CA VAL A 41 -11.16 -4.92 3.84
C VAL A 41 -11.66 -5.34 5.21
N TYR A 42 -11.92 -4.34 6.06
CA TYR A 42 -12.24 -4.49 7.47
C TYR A 42 -13.37 -3.52 7.86
N PRO A 43 -14.08 -3.72 8.99
CA PRO A 43 -15.13 -2.79 9.42
C PRO A 43 -14.66 -1.35 9.63
N GLU A 44 -13.40 -1.17 10.06
CA GLU A 44 -12.77 0.14 10.10
C GLU A 44 -12.21 0.49 8.70
N VAL A 45 -12.50 1.71 8.25
CA VAL A 45 -11.95 2.27 7.00
C VAL A 45 -10.42 2.19 7.02
N ASP A 46 -9.84 1.58 5.99
CA ASP A 46 -8.40 1.41 5.81
C ASP A 46 -7.70 0.84 7.05
N GLY A 47 -8.39 -0.04 7.81
CA GLY A 47 -7.93 -0.55 9.11
C GLY A 47 -7.65 -2.05 9.15
N GLY A 48 -7.74 -2.75 8.02
CA GLY A 48 -7.53 -4.19 7.98
C GLY A 48 -6.06 -4.61 7.95
N PRO A 49 -5.78 -5.91 8.15
CA PRO A 49 -4.43 -6.44 8.07
C PRO A 49 -3.77 -6.10 6.74
N ILE A 50 -2.58 -5.50 6.83
CA ILE A 50 -1.75 -5.11 5.69
C ILE A 50 -1.11 -6.34 5.07
N ILE A 51 -1.23 -6.48 3.75
CA ILE A 51 -0.69 -7.60 2.97
C ILE A 51 0.62 -7.20 2.32
N VAL A 52 0.63 -6.11 1.55
CA VAL A 52 1.82 -5.59 0.86
C VAL A 52 1.85 -4.07 0.95
N GLN A 53 3.03 -3.48 1.11
CA GLN A 53 3.24 -2.04 0.99
C GLN A 53 4.36 -1.73 0.00
N ALA A 54 4.30 -0.56 -0.60
CA ALA A 54 5.42 -0.01 -1.36
C ALA A 54 5.66 1.44 -0.98
N ALA A 55 6.93 1.78 -0.74
CA ALA A 55 7.35 3.13 -0.43
C ALA A 55 7.83 3.85 -1.70
N VAL A 56 7.44 5.11 -1.85
CA VAL A 56 7.92 6.02 -2.90
C VAL A 56 8.53 7.28 -2.27
N PRO A 57 9.58 7.87 -2.86
CA PRO A 57 10.08 9.17 -2.41
C PRO A 57 9.05 10.26 -2.70
N VAL A 58 9.08 11.33 -1.91
CA VAL A 58 8.36 12.58 -2.18
C VAL A 58 9.40 13.67 -2.43
N PHE A 59 9.41 14.24 -3.63
CA PHE A 59 10.33 15.29 -4.02
C PHE A 59 9.77 16.67 -3.66
N SER A 60 10.67 17.63 -3.39
CA SER A 60 10.27 18.98 -3.00
C SER A 60 9.50 19.75 -4.08
N SER A 61 9.61 19.31 -5.33
CA SER A 61 8.93 19.89 -6.49
C SER A 61 7.68 19.13 -6.92
N ASP A 62 7.31 18.05 -6.23
CA ASP A 62 6.16 17.23 -6.62
C ASP A 62 4.85 18.05 -6.54
N SER A 63 4.06 17.99 -7.61
CA SER A 63 2.62 18.22 -7.57
C SER A 63 1.89 17.01 -6.97
N VAL A 64 0.58 17.15 -6.72
CA VAL A 64 -0.26 16.02 -6.27
C VAL A 64 -0.25 14.91 -7.33
N GLU A 65 -0.30 15.32 -8.59
CA GLU A 65 -0.31 14.46 -9.76
C GLU A 65 1.02 13.71 -9.91
N ASP A 66 2.16 14.38 -9.74
CA ASP A 66 3.48 13.73 -9.81
C ASP A 66 3.62 12.61 -8.76
N LEU A 67 3.17 12.88 -7.53
CA LEU A 67 3.18 11.89 -6.46
C LEU A 67 2.18 10.77 -6.74
N ALA A 68 0.97 11.10 -7.23
CA ALA A 68 -0.06 10.12 -7.55
C ALA A 68 0.40 9.15 -8.65
N ASP A 69 1.01 9.64 -9.73
CA ASP A 69 1.53 8.81 -10.83
C ASP A 69 2.63 7.86 -10.34
N ARG A 70 3.49 8.33 -9.42
CA ARG A 70 4.53 7.49 -8.82
C ARG A 70 3.95 6.39 -7.94
N ILE A 71 2.95 6.72 -7.13
CA ILE A 71 2.23 5.75 -6.29
C ILE A 71 1.48 4.74 -7.17
N LEU A 72 0.78 5.18 -8.22
CA LEU A 72 -0.01 4.33 -9.11
C LEU A 72 0.85 3.25 -9.79
N LYS A 73 2.09 3.58 -10.17
CA LYS A 73 3.05 2.58 -10.67
C LYS A 73 3.30 1.45 -9.66
N MET A 74 3.43 1.79 -8.38
CA MET A 74 3.60 0.80 -7.32
C MET A 74 2.29 0.04 -7.04
N GLU A 75 1.14 0.70 -7.15
CA GLU A 75 -0.16 0.06 -6.97
C GLU A 75 -0.38 -1.10 -7.95
N HIS A 76 -0.02 -0.89 -9.23
CA HIS A 76 -0.07 -1.92 -10.26
C HIS A 76 0.84 -3.12 -10.01
N ILE A 77 1.83 -3.01 -9.11
CA ILE A 77 2.74 -4.09 -8.74
C ILE A 77 2.28 -4.75 -7.44
N CYS A 78 1.93 -3.96 -6.43
CA CYS A 78 1.52 -4.44 -5.13
C CYS A 78 0.22 -5.23 -5.20
N TYR A 79 -0.77 -4.80 -6.00
CA TYR A 79 -2.06 -5.47 -6.06
C TYR A 79 -1.94 -6.90 -6.61
N PRO A 80 -1.31 -7.13 -7.78
CA PRO A 80 -1.09 -8.49 -8.27
C PRO A 80 -0.23 -9.33 -7.32
N LYS A 81 0.76 -8.74 -6.66
CA LYS A 81 1.58 -9.44 -5.66
C LYS A 81 0.74 -9.95 -4.48
N ALA A 82 -0.16 -9.13 -3.97
CA ALA A 82 -1.07 -9.54 -2.90
C ALA A 82 -2.00 -10.68 -3.36
N VAL A 83 -2.53 -10.60 -4.59
CA VAL A 83 -3.33 -11.68 -5.19
C VAL A 83 -2.52 -12.98 -5.31
N GLU A 84 -1.27 -12.91 -5.77
CA GLU A 84 -0.36 -14.07 -5.85
C GLU A 84 -0.17 -14.72 -4.47
N LEU A 85 0.16 -13.93 -3.45
CA LEU A 85 0.36 -14.42 -2.09
C LEU A 85 -0.88 -15.12 -1.54
N ILE A 86 -2.07 -14.59 -1.83
CA ILE A 86 -3.35 -15.21 -1.44
C ILE A 86 -3.59 -16.51 -2.22
N ALA A 87 -3.44 -16.48 -3.55
CA ALA A 87 -3.72 -17.61 -4.43
C ALA A 87 -2.84 -18.83 -4.10
N TYR A 88 -1.58 -18.60 -3.72
CA TYR A 88 -0.66 -19.65 -3.30
C TYR A 88 -0.71 -19.98 -1.81
N ASN A 89 -1.68 -19.44 -1.06
CA ASN A 89 -1.84 -19.66 0.38
C ASN A 89 -0.55 -19.35 1.19
N GLN A 90 0.14 -18.26 0.80
CA GLN A 90 1.42 -17.83 1.38
C GLN A 90 1.25 -16.77 2.48
N LEU A 91 0.02 -16.53 2.93
CA LEU A 91 -0.30 -15.59 4.02
C LEU A 91 -0.90 -16.35 5.20
N GLN A 92 -0.43 -16.02 6.39
CA GLN A 92 -1.03 -16.44 7.64
C GLN A 92 -1.59 -15.22 8.37
N LEU A 93 -2.83 -15.33 8.82
CA LEU A 93 -3.45 -14.29 9.64
C LEU A 93 -3.23 -14.60 11.13
N ASN A 94 -2.66 -13.65 11.86
CA ASN A 94 -2.51 -13.71 13.31
C ASN A 94 -3.14 -12.44 13.92
N GLY A 95 -4.39 -12.56 14.38
CA GLY A 95 -5.16 -11.41 14.83
C GLY A 95 -5.35 -10.39 13.71
N SER A 96 -4.79 -9.19 13.87
CA SER A 96 -4.83 -8.10 12.89
C SER A 96 -3.62 -8.06 11.96
N LEU A 97 -2.75 -9.07 11.99
CA LEU A 97 -1.52 -9.12 11.19
C LEU A 97 -1.65 -10.16 10.07
N ALA A 98 -1.15 -9.82 8.88
CA ALA A 98 -0.86 -10.78 7.82
C ALA A 98 0.65 -11.03 7.77
N LEU A 99 1.05 -12.31 7.84
CA LEU A 99 2.43 -12.76 7.93
C LEU A 99 2.77 -13.63 6.72
N SER A 100 3.99 -13.51 6.21
CA SER A 100 4.53 -14.36 5.16
C SER A 100 6.03 -14.55 5.33
N ALA A 101 6.55 -15.67 4.84
CA ALA A 101 7.99 -15.84 4.64
C ALA A 101 8.50 -15.12 3.38
N LYS A 102 7.60 -14.63 2.52
CA LYS A 102 7.92 -13.80 1.35
C LYS A 102 8.00 -12.33 1.75
N THR A 103 8.74 -11.56 0.98
CA THR A 103 8.81 -10.10 1.12
C THR A 103 7.42 -9.48 0.91
N LEU A 104 7.00 -8.65 1.87
CA LEU A 104 5.73 -7.93 1.87
C LEU A 104 5.88 -6.42 1.64
N HIS A 105 7.10 -5.97 1.33
CA HIS A 105 7.39 -4.57 1.08
C HIS A 105 8.20 -4.40 -0.21
N MET A 106 8.09 -3.23 -0.83
CA MET A 106 8.85 -2.86 -2.02
C MET A 106 9.30 -1.39 -1.89
N PHE A 107 10.39 -1.06 -2.56
CA PHE A 107 10.86 0.31 -2.67
C PHE A 107 10.83 0.75 -4.13
N TYR A 108 10.35 1.96 -4.35
CA TYR A 108 10.41 2.60 -5.65
C TYR A 108 11.86 2.76 -6.10
N ASN A 109 12.15 2.36 -7.33
CA ASN A 109 13.41 2.63 -8.00
C ASN A 109 13.10 2.86 -9.48
N ASP A 110 13.44 4.04 -9.99
CA ASP A 110 13.05 4.63 -11.30
C ASP A 110 13.09 3.64 -12.50
N GLY A 111 12.12 2.74 -12.59
CA GLY A 111 11.99 1.75 -13.66
C GLY A 111 12.70 0.40 -13.46
N ALA A 112 13.36 0.12 -12.33
CA ALA A 112 13.95 -1.19 -12.05
C ALA A 112 13.86 -1.56 -10.55
N PHE A 113 12.99 -2.48 -10.17
CA PHE A 113 12.69 -2.76 -8.75
C PHE A 113 13.69 -3.70 -8.06
N VAL A 114 13.93 -3.49 -6.76
CA VAL A 114 14.68 -4.36 -5.84
C VAL A 114 13.82 -4.71 -4.63
#